data_AF-A0A1K0FJ10-F1
#
_entry.id   AF-A0A1K0FJ10-F1
#
_cell.length_a   1.000
_cell.length_b   1.000
_cell.length_c   1.000
_cell.angle_alpha   90.00
_cell.angle_beta   90.00
_cell.angle_gamma   90.00
#
_symmetry.space_group_name_H-M   'P 1'
#
loop_
_entity.id
_entity.type
_entity.pdbx_description
1 polymer ?
#
loop_
_entity_poly.entity_id
_entity_poly.type
_entity_poly.pdbx_seq_one_letter_code
_entity_poly.pdbx_strand_id
1 'polypeptide(L)'
;MRTQRSATARMPLAVYTLTLGIFCIGTSEFMFVGLLPQLASSLQVSISAAGYLVSLFAIGMVIGSPLMAVVTLKIPRKRTLLAACAVFAAAHAAVLFIDNYPAIVALRIIAALACATYWAIGAVLAVENAPAGRTAEALAMLIGGLTLANVIGVPIGTWIGGPLGWRASFFAVAACTVVCALAIKVLVVDEAPKNDVPLKSLVKTESAAFKNPAVWLALATTALSQAGIFCAFTYLVPVLLEVSGIPESLIPAVLLAFGLGSLLGVMVGGRLADNDPKATLLGGLTCLAVVVLLLILVARQPVGEAVAVFAFGAAAFSIGGALNARVFHLASGAPTLAAAVNVSAFNIGNTLGPALGGALLSRGWGWSAPLWAALGLVIATIGVALWAHKAADSRTLAAKADRTG
;
A
#
# COMPACT_ATOMS: atom_id res chain seq x y z
N MET A 1 -23.73 28.73 11.43
CA MET A 1 -23.63 28.12 12.79
C MET A 1 -23.24 26.66 12.61
N ARG A 2 -21.98 26.29 12.90
CA ARG A 2 -21.55 24.88 12.94
C ARG A 2 -22.26 24.23 14.12
N THR A 3 -23.24 23.37 13.87
CA THR A 3 -23.75 22.46 14.88
C THR A 3 -22.57 21.60 15.34
N GLN A 4 -22.07 21.87 16.55
CA GLN A 4 -21.08 21.03 17.21
C GLN A 4 -21.71 19.65 17.40
N ARG A 5 -21.54 18.76 16.43
CA ARG A 5 -21.86 17.34 16.59
C ARG A 5 -20.98 16.83 17.72
N SER A 6 -21.62 16.43 18.81
CA SER A 6 -21.02 15.83 20.01
C SER A 6 -19.91 14.85 19.67
N ALA A 7 -18.82 14.85 20.44
CA ALA A 7 -17.74 13.87 20.36
C ALA A 7 -18.23 12.40 20.56
N THR A 8 -19.47 12.20 21.02
CA THR A 8 -20.12 10.90 21.17
C THR A 8 -20.89 10.42 19.92
N ALA A 9 -20.97 11.23 18.85
CA ALA A 9 -21.71 10.87 17.64
C ALA A 9 -21.02 9.74 16.87
N ARG A 10 -21.75 8.67 16.53
CA ARG A 10 -21.26 7.53 15.71
C ARG A 10 -20.65 8.02 14.40
N MET A 11 -19.66 7.27 13.87
CA MET A 11 -19.06 7.59 12.58
C MET A 11 -20.12 7.59 11.47
N PRO A 12 -20.19 8.64 10.63
CA PRO A 12 -21.19 8.72 9.58
C PRO A 12 -20.98 7.67 8.49
N LEU A 13 -22.08 7.22 7.88
CA LEU A 13 -22.07 6.27 6.76
C LEU A 13 -21.15 6.72 5.61
N ALA A 14 -21.03 8.03 5.37
CA ALA A 14 -20.10 8.60 4.40
C ALA A 14 -18.66 8.08 4.56
N VAL A 15 -18.16 7.97 5.80
CA VAL A 15 -16.79 7.53 6.06
C VAL A 15 -16.63 6.03 5.81
N TYR A 16 -17.64 5.22 6.16
CA TYR A 16 -17.66 3.80 5.81
C TYR A 16 -17.72 3.58 4.29
N THR A 17 -18.49 4.42 3.57
CA THR A 17 -18.55 4.38 2.11
C THR A 17 -17.21 4.75 1.46
N LEU A 18 -16.50 5.74 1.98
CA LEU A 18 -15.15 6.09 1.52
C LEU A 18 -14.15 4.96 1.82
N THR A 19 -14.31 4.30 2.98
CA THR A 19 -13.52 3.12 3.35
C THR A 19 -13.77 1.96 2.38
N LEU A 20 -15.02 1.74 1.95
CA LEU A 20 -15.37 0.73 0.95
C LEU A 20 -14.65 0.96 -0.38
N GLY A 21 -14.43 2.22 -0.78
CA GLY A 21 -13.66 2.49 -2.00
C GLY A 21 -12.18 2.18 -1.85
N ILE A 22 -11.58 2.43 -0.68
CA ILE A 22 -10.20 1.97 -0.38
C ILE A 22 -10.15 0.43 -0.39
N PHE A 23 -11.18 -0.25 0.11
CA PHE A 23 -11.29 -1.70 0.01
C PHE A 23 -11.30 -2.18 -1.46
N CYS A 24 -12.12 -1.59 -2.33
CA CYS A 24 -12.18 -1.95 -3.76
C CYS A 24 -10.82 -1.77 -4.45
N ILE A 25 -10.19 -0.63 -4.17
CA ILE A 25 -8.89 -0.25 -4.75
C ILE A 25 -7.78 -1.16 -4.24
N GLY A 26 -7.69 -1.38 -2.93
CA GLY A 26 -6.73 -2.29 -2.33
C GLY A 26 -6.90 -3.72 -2.84
N THR A 27 -8.14 -4.13 -3.08
CA THR A 27 -8.43 -5.47 -3.64
C THR A 27 -7.82 -5.60 -5.03
N SER A 28 -8.03 -4.62 -5.91
CA SER A 28 -7.36 -4.58 -7.24
C SER A 28 -5.84 -4.62 -7.15
N GLU A 29 -5.28 -3.84 -6.24
CA GLU A 29 -3.84 -3.67 -6.11
C GLU A 29 -3.16 -4.99 -5.75
N PHE A 30 -3.73 -5.72 -4.79
CA PHE A 30 -3.11 -6.91 -4.22
C PHE A 30 -3.63 -8.24 -4.79
N MET A 31 -4.85 -8.30 -5.37
CA MET A 31 -5.37 -9.56 -5.93
C MET A 31 -4.51 -10.11 -7.07
N PHE A 32 -3.70 -9.24 -7.70
CA PHE A 32 -2.72 -9.62 -8.70
C PHE A 32 -1.79 -10.74 -8.24
N VAL A 33 -1.44 -10.77 -6.94
CA VAL A 33 -0.57 -11.82 -6.38
C VAL A 33 -1.18 -13.21 -6.55
N GLY A 34 -2.48 -13.34 -6.28
CA GLY A 34 -3.23 -14.58 -6.44
C GLY A 34 -3.47 -14.99 -7.90
N LEU A 35 -3.64 -14.00 -8.77
CA LEU A 35 -3.99 -14.20 -10.18
C LEU A 35 -2.76 -14.28 -11.11
N LEU A 36 -1.56 -14.04 -10.58
CA LEU A 36 -0.35 -13.85 -11.37
C LEU A 36 -0.05 -15.04 -12.31
N PRO A 37 -0.10 -16.31 -11.85
CA PRO A 37 0.15 -17.46 -12.72
C PRO A 37 -0.88 -17.59 -13.85
N GLN A 38 -2.16 -17.41 -13.54
CA GLN A 38 -3.25 -17.50 -14.51
C GLN A 38 -3.17 -16.38 -15.57
N LEU A 39 -2.83 -15.16 -15.15
CA LEU A 39 -2.64 -14.04 -16.06
C LEU A 39 -1.44 -14.26 -16.99
N ALA A 40 -0.31 -14.74 -16.44
CA ALA A 40 0.88 -15.03 -17.24
C ALA A 40 0.61 -16.10 -18.30
N SER A 41 -0.05 -17.20 -17.89
CA SER A 41 -0.47 -18.28 -18.79
C SER A 41 -1.44 -17.79 -19.87
N SER A 42 -2.51 -17.06 -19.47
CA SER A 42 -3.54 -16.57 -20.39
C SER A 42 -3.04 -15.56 -21.41
N LEU A 43 -2.06 -14.72 -21.05
CA LEU A 43 -1.48 -13.72 -21.97
C LEU A 43 -0.22 -14.22 -22.68
N GLN A 44 0.19 -15.47 -22.43
CA GLN A 44 1.41 -16.09 -22.95
C GLN A 44 2.67 -15.24 -22.67
N VAL A 45 2.76 -14.67 -21.47
CA VAL A 45 3.93 -13.90 -21.01
C VAL A 45 4.60 -14.62 -19.83
N SER A 46 5.86 -14.27 -19.57
CA SER A 46 6.56 -14.82 -18.40
C SER A 46 5.95 -14.33 -17.09
N ILE A 47 6.11 -15.12 -16.01
CA ILE A 47 5.76 -14.71 -14.64
C ILE A 47 6.43 -13.37 -14.27
N SER A 48 7.67 -13.16 -14.72
CA SER A 48 8.40 -11.91 -14.55
C SER A 48 7.66 -10.72 -15.18
N ALA A 49 7.21 -10.86 -16.43
CA ALA A 49 6.44 -9.82 -17.13
C ALA A 49 5.11 -9.56 -16.41
N ALA A 50 4.37 -10.60 -16.05
CA ALA A 50 3.14 -10.45 -15.26
C ALA A 50 3.39 -9.69 -13.93
N GLY A 51 4.48 -10.00 -13.23
CA GLY A 51 4.86 -9.30 -11.99
C GLY A 51 5.24 -7.83 -12.20
N TYR A 52 5.76 -7.44 -13.37
CA TYR A 52 6.01 -6.02 -13.69
C TYR A 52 4.71 -5.19 -13.74
N LEU A 53 3.54 -5.80 -13.90
CA LEU A 53 2.25 -5.08 -13.78
C LEU A 53 1.98 -4.54 -12.38
N VAL A 54 2.60 -5.14 -11.34
CA VAL A 54 2.60 -4.58 -9.97
C VAL A 54 3.50 -3.34 -9.93
N SER A 55 4.72 -3.44 -10.46
CA SER A 55 5.65 -2.31 -10.52
C SER A 55 5.10 -1.12 -11.31
N LEU A 56 4.48 -1.38 -12.47
CA LEU A 56 3.93 -0.36 -13.36
C LEU A 56 2.73 0.36 -12.74
N PHE A 57 1.89 -0.37 -11.99
CA PHE A 57 0.83 0.23 -11.21
C PHE A 57 1.40 1.16 -10.14
N ALA A 58 2.41 0.70 -9.39
CA ALA A 58 3.08 1.50 -8.38
C ALA A 58 3.78 2.75 -8.98
N ILE A 59 4.39 2.66 -10.17
CA ILE A 59 4.92 3.83 -10.91
C ILE A 59 3.79 4.81 -11.22
N GLY A 60 2.65 4.30 -11.69
CA GLY A 60 1.45 5.08 -11.92
C GLY A 60 0.96 5.80 -10.66
N MET A 61 1.09 5.19 -9.47
CA MET A 61 0.78 5.81 -8.18
C MET A 61 1.78 6.91 -7.79
N VAL A 62 3.09 6.65 -7.94
CA VAL A 62 4.17 7.63 -7.65
C VAL A 62 3.98 8.91 -8.46
N ILE A 63 3.66 8.78 -9.75
CA ILE A 63 3.48 9.92 -10.67
C ILE A 63 2.06 10.49 -10.53
N GLY A 64 1.07 9.61 -10.38
CA GLY A 64 -0.35 9.96 -10.37
C GLY A 64 -0.75 10.83 -9.19
N SER A 65 -0.24 10.55 -8.00
CA SER A 65 -0.58 11.34 -6.80
C SER A 65 -0.30 12.85 -6.98
N PRO A 66 0.95 13.29 -7.27
CA PRO A 66 1.24 14.71 -7.46
C PRO A 66 0.58 15.29 -8.71
N LEU A 67 0.52 14.53 -9.82
CA LEU A 67 -0.11 15.00 -11.06
C LEU A 67 -1.59 15.29 -10.85
N MET A 68 -2.31 14.35 -10.26
CA MET A 68 -3.75 14.45 -10.06
C MET A 68 -4.08 15.52 -9.01
N ALA A 69 -3.25 15.69 -7.97
CA ALA A 69 -3.40 16.80 -7.02
C ALA A 69 -3.43 18.19 -7.71
N VAL A 70 -2.65 18.38 -8.79
CA VAL A 70 -2.64 19.63 -9.56
C VAL A 70 -3.83 19.71 -10.52
N VAL A 71 -4.07 18.65 -11.30
CA VAL A 71 -5.12 18.62 -12.33
C VAL A 71 -6.51 18.77 -11.73
N THR A 72 -6.74 18.19 -10.55
CA THR A 72 -8.06 18.19 -9.92
C THR A 72 -8.28 19.35 -8.95
N LEU A 73 -7.28 20.23 -8.79
CA LEU A 73 -7.30 21.30 -7.77
C LEU A 73 -8.52 22.22 -7.86
N LYS A 74 -9.00 22.48 -9.08
CA LYS A 74 -10.14 23.38 -9.34
C LYS A 74 -11.49 22.67 -9.45
N ILE A 75 -11.50 21.34 -9.43
CA ILE A 75 -12.69 20.51 -9.61
C ILE A 75 -13.27 20.18 -8.22
N PRO A 76 -14.60 20.25 -8.02
CA PRO A 76 -15.22 19.83 -6.76
C PRO A 76 -14.79 18.41 -6.36
N ARG A 77 -14.46 18.21 -5.08
CA ARG A 77 -13.81 16.98 -4.59
C ARG A 77 -14.67 15.76 -4.83
N LYS A 78 -15.97 15.83 -4.54
CA LYS A 78 -16.88 14.70 -4.80
C LYS A 78 -16.99 14.38 -6.29
N ARG A 79 -16.94 15.39 -7.17
CA ARG A 79 -16.95 15.18 -8.62
C ARG A 79 -15.67 14.49 -9.08
N THR A 80 -14.51 14.93 -8.56
CA THR A 80 -13.22 14.30 -8.81
C THR A 80 -13.20 12.84 -8.35
N LEU A 81 -13.69 12.58 -7.13
CA LEU A 81 -13.73 11.23 -6.57
C LEU A 81 -14.63 10.29 -7.40
N LEU A 82 -15.82 10.75 -7.79
CA LEU A 82 -16.73 9.97 -8.65
C LEU A 82 -16.14 9.72 -10.04
N ALA A 83 -15.45 10.70 -10.62
CA ALA A 83 -14.74 10.53 -11.89
C ALA A 83 -13.61 9.49 -11.76
N ALA A 84 -12.84 9.52 -10.67
CA ALA A 84 -11.83 8.53 -10.38
C ALA A 84 -12.44 7.12 -10.27
N CYS A 85 -13.54 6.95 -9.53
CA CYS A 85 -14.24 5.66 -9.45
C CYS A 85 -14.72 5.19 -10.83
N ALA A 86 -15.26 6.08 -11.66
CA ALA A 86 -15.72 5.73 -13.00
C ALA A 86 -14.57 5.28 -13.91
N VAL A 87 -13.45 6.02 -13.92
CA VAL A 87 -12.25 5.64 -14.67
C VAL A 87 -11.68 4.32 -14.17
N PHE A 88 -11.61 4.13 -12.86
CA PHE A 88 -11.12 2.88 -12.26
C PHE A 88 -12.00 1.69 -12.65
N ALA A 89 -13.32 1.82 -12.51
CA ALA A 89 -14.26 0.76 -12.88
C ALA A 89 -14.22 0.46 -14.38
N ALA A 90 -14.15 1.49 -15.24
CA ALA A 90 -14.04 1.31 -16.69
C ALA A 90 -12.73 0.61 -17.07
N ALA A 91 -11.60 1.00 -16.47
CA ALA A 91 -10.32 0.37 -16.73
C ALA A 91 -10.31 -1.12 -16.34
N HIS A 92 -10.99 -1.48 -15.25
CA HIS A 92 -11.12 -2.87 -14.81
C HIS A 92 -12.11 -3.67 -15.66
N ALA A 93 -13.25 -3.09 -16.03
CA ALA A 93 -14.21 -3.74 -16.91
C ALA A 93 -13.62 -3.97 -18.30
N ALA A 94 -12.78 -3.04 -18.80
CA ALA A 94 -12.12 -3.17 -20.09
C ALA A 94 -11.23 -4.40 -20.19
N VAL A 95 -10.65 -4.88 -19.07
CA VAL A 95 -9.82 -6.11 -19.02
C VAL A 95 -10.54 -7.34 -19.58
N LEU A 96 -11.87 -7.39 -19.51
CA LEU A 96 -12.68 -8.46 -20.10
C LEU A 96 -12.45 -8.61 -21.62
N PHE A 97 -12.09 -7.53 -22.30
CA PHE A 97 -11.98 -7.45 -23.76
C PHE A 97 -10.54 -7.33 -24.26
N ILE A 98 -9.55 -7.42 -23.35
CA ILE A 98 -8.14 -7.26 -23.69
C ILE A 98 -7.42 -8.61 -23.63
N ASP A 99 -6.80 -9.00 -24.74
CA ASP A 99 -6.02 -10.24 -24.88
C ASP A 99 -4.52 -10.02 -25.11
N ASN A 100 -4.05 -8.78 -25.04
CA ASN A 100 -2.63 -8.48 -25.21
C ASN A 100 -2.06 -7.73 -24.00
N TYR A 101 -0.82 -8.07 -23.65
CA TYR A 101 -0.12 -7.55 -22.49
C TYR A 101 0.06 -6.02 -22.50
N PRO A 102 0.45 -5.36 -23.61
CA PRO A 102 0.61 -3.89 -23.63
C PRO A 102 -0.68 -3.12 -23.29
N ALA A 103 -1.84 -3.61 -23.73
CA ALA A 103 -3.11 -2.99 -23.37
C ALA A 103 -3.45 -3.17 -21.88
N ILE A 104 -3.13 -4.33 -21.28
CA ILE A 104 -3.25 -4.52 -19.82
C ILE A 104 -2.33 -3.56 -19.07
N VAL A 105 -1.09 -3.35 -19.54
CA VAL A 105 -0.17 -2.34 -18.98
C VAL A 105 -0.82 -0.94 -18.99
N ALA A 106 -1.39 -0.53 -20.12
CA ALA A 106 -2.05 0.77 -20.23
C ALA A 106 -3.22 0.91 -19.24
N LEU A 107 -4.07 -0.11 -19.16
CA LEU A 107 -5.20 -0.13 -18.21
C LEU A 107 -4.72 -0.08 -16.75
N ARG A 108 -3.60 -0.73 -16.42
CA ARG A 108 -3.00 -0.67 -15.08
C ARG A 108 -2.52 0.74 -14.74
N ILE A 109 -1.88 1.44 -15.66
CA ILE A 109 -1.44 2.83 -15.45
C ILE A 109 -2.67 3.74 -15.26
N ILE A 110 -3.70 3.60 -16.11
CA ILE A 110 -4.95 4.38 -15.99
C ILE A 110 -5.61 4.13 -14.63
N ALA A 111 -5.72 2.87 -14.21
CA ALA A 111 -6.26 2.50 -12.91
C ALA A 111 -5.42 3.04 -11.75
N ALA A 112 -4.10 3.07 -11.87
CA ALA A 112 -3.21 3.65 -10.86
C ALA A 112 -3.41 5.16 -10.70
N LEU A 113 -3.59 5.91 -11.79
CA LEU A 113 -3.90 7.34 -11.72
C LEU A 113 -5.24 7.60 -11.00
N ALA A 114 -6.26 6.80 -11.30
CA ALA A 114 -7.56 6.87 -10.63
C ALA A 114 -7.44 6.49 -9.14
N CYS A 115 -6.67 5.45 -8.82
CA CYS A 115 -6.37 5.03 -7.45
C CYS A 115 -5.69 6.16 -6.66
N ALA A 116 -4.63 6.76 -7.20
CA ALA A 116 -3.91 7.86 -6.56
C ALA A 116 -4.84 9.06 -6.28
N THR A 117 -5.71 9.37 -7.25
CA THR A 117 -6.74 10.42 -7.10
C THR A 117 -7.71 10.09 -5.97
N TYR A 118 -8.15 8.83 -5.88
CA TYR A 118 -9.08 8.39 -4.84
C TYR A 118 -8.44 8.51 -3.46
N TRP A 119 -7.19 8.06 -3.28
CA TRP A 119 -6.47 8.19 -2.00
C TRP A 119 -6.38 9.64 -1.54
N ALA A 120 -5.98 10.54 -2.46
CA ALA A 120 -5.81 11.96 -2.14
C ALA A 120 -7.13 12.64 -1.75
N ILE A 121 -8.19 12.43 -2.54
CA ILE A 121 -9.46 13.12 -2.34
C ILE A 121 -10.33 12.44 -1.28
N GLY A 122 -10.29 11.12 -1.20
CA GLY A 122 -11.04 10.31 -0.23
C GLY A 122 -10.63 10.59 1.21
N ALA A 123 -9.33 10.76 1.47
CA ALA A 123 -8.83 11.14 2.80
C ALA A 123 -9.39 12.50 3.25
N VAL A 124 -9.41 13.48 2.35
CA VAL A 124 -9.96 14.82 2.64
C VAL A 124 -11.46 14.74 2.92
N LEU A 125 -12.23 14.09 2.04
CA LEU A 125 -13.67 13.93 2.23
C LEU A 125 -14.02 13.12 3.49
N ALA A 126 -13.19 12.15 3.88
CA ALA A 126 -13.38 11.40 5.11
C ALA A 126 -13.21 12.29 6.35
N VAL A 127 -12.19 13.13 6.37
CA VAL A 127 -11.96 14.12 7.44
C VAL A 127 -13.09 15.13 7.51
N GLU A 128 -13.59 15.61 6.37
CA GLU A 128 -14.68 16.59 6.32
C GLU A 128 -16.03 16.03 6.73
N ASN A 129 -16.29 14.77 6.43
CA ASN A 129 -17.51 14.08 6.84
C ASN A 129 -17.37 13.47 8.25
N ALA A 130 -16.21 13.54 8.90
CA ALA A 130 -16.01 13.02 10.25
C ALA A 130 -16.61 13.95 11.32
N PRO A 131 -17.09 13.41 12.45
CA PRO A 131 -17.43 14.22 13.62
C PRO A 131 -16.21 15.00 14.13
N ALA A 132 -16.45 16.16 14.75
CA ALA A 132 -15.39 16.96 15.34
C ALA A 132 -14.59 16.14 16.37
N GLY A 133 -13.25 16.20 16.27
CA GLY A 133 -12.34 15.44 17.13
C GLY A 133 -12.12 13.97 16.74
N ARG A 134 -12.79 13.45 15.69
CA ARG A 134 -12.66 12.05 15.24
C ARG A 134 -12.01 11.90 13.85
N THR A 135 -11.19 12.87 13.46
CA THR A 135 -10.53 12.88 12.14
C THR A 135 -9.46 11.80 12.01
N ALA A 136 -8.70 11.55 13.09
CA ALA A 136 -7.73 10.45 13.14
C ALA A 136 -8.40 9.09 13.00
N GLU A 137 -9.57 8.90 13.64
CA GLU A 137 -10.36 7.67 13.51
C GLU A 137 -10.90 7.49 12.08
N ALA A 138 -11.35 8.57 11.43
CA ALA A 138 -11.78 8.52 10.04
C ALA A 138 -10.65 8.09 9.09
N LEU A 139 -9.45 8.63 9.28
CA LEU A 139 -8.26 8.22 8.52
C LEU A 139 -7.84 6.78 8.84
N ALA A 140 -7.92 6.35 10.10
CA ALA A 140 -7.65 4.98 10.50
C ALA A 140 -8.64 3.99 9.85
N MET A 141 -9.93 4.35 9.72
CA MET A 141 -10.91 3.52 9.02
C MET A 141 -10.58 3.37 7.53
N LEU A 142 -10.14 4.43 6.85
CA LEU A 142 -9.68 4.31 5.46
C LEU A 142 -8.55 3.29 5.32
N ILE A 143 -7.55 3.36 6.21
CA ILE A 143 -6.46 2.37 6.27
C ILE A 143 -7.02 0.97 6.57
N GLY A 144 -8.02 0.86 7.45
CA GLY A 144 -8.73 -0.38 7.72
C GLY A 144 -9.40 -0.99 6.48
N GLY A 145 -9.85 -0.16 5.53
CA GLY A 145 -10.33 -0.63 4.22
C GLY A 145 -9.26 -1.39 3.43
N LEU A 146 -8.01 -0.92 3.46
CA LEU A 146 -6.86 -1.59 2.83
C LEU A 146 -6.52 -2.90 3.53
N THR A 147 -6.61 -2.94 4.86
CA THR A 147 -6.45 -4.19 5.62
C THR A 147 -7.55 -5.19 5.26
N LEU A 148 -8.80 -4.74 5.17
CA LEU A 148 -9.92 -5.60 4.78
C LEU A 148 -9.77 -6.11 3.35
N ALA A 149 -9.18 -5.31 2.46
CA ALA A 149 -8.86 -5.75 1.10
C ALA A 149 -7.89 -6.95 1.11
N ASN A 150 -6.85 -6.91 1.94
CA ASN A 150 -5.91 -8.04 2.07
C ASN A 150 -6.55 -9.26 2.75
N VAL A 151 -7.38 -9.05 3.78
CA VAL A 151 -8.03 -10.14 4.53
C VAL A 151 -9.11 -10.83 3.71
N ILE A 152 -9.95 -10.07 2.99
CA ILE A 152 -11.15 -10.59 2.34
C ILE A 152 -11.08 -10.45 0.83
N GLY A 153 -10.75 -9.25 0.35
CA GLY A 153 -10.78 -8.93 -1.08
C GLY A 153 -9.84 -9.79 -1.91
N VAL A 154 -8.58 -9.92 -1.50
CA VAL A 154 -7.54 -10.69 -2.22
C VAL A 154 -7.89 -12.18 -2.30
N PRO A 155 -8.24 -12.87 -1.20
CA PRO A 155 -8.69 -14.26 -1.25
C PRO A 155 -9.92 -14.46 -2.14
N ILE A 156 -10.94 -13.59 -2.01
CA ILE A 156 -12.15 -13.68 -2.84
C ILE A 156 -11.81 -13.46 -4.31
N GLY A 157 -10.98 -12.46 -4.63
CA GLY A 157 -10.53 -12.19 -5.99
C GLY A 157 -9.77 -13.37 -6.59
N THR A 158 -8.93 -14.03 -5.80
CA THR A 158 -8.20 -15.24 -6.21
C THR A 158 -9.15 -16.43 -6.42
N TRP A 159 -10.08 -16.62 -5.48
CA TRP A 159 -11.08 -17.69 -5.53
C TRP A 159 -12.04 -17.53 -6.71
N ILE A 160 -12.48 -16.31 -7.05
CA ILE A 160 -13.26 -16.01 -8.25
C ILE A 160 -12.45 -16.34 -9.51
N GLY A 161 -11.15 -16.02 -9.51
CA GLY A 161 -10.27 -16.20 -10.65
C GLY A 161 -10.09 -17.67 -11.05
N GLY A 162 -10.11 -18.59 -10.09
CA GLY A 162 -9.98 -20.04 -10.35
C GLY A 162 -11.04 -20.59 -11.34
N PRO A 163 -12.33 -20.68 -10.95
CA PRO A 163 -13.37 -21.30 -11.79
C PRO A 163 -13.87 -20.40 -12.92
N LEU A 164 -13.81 -19.07 -12.77
CA LEU A 164 -14.38 -18.11 -13.74
C LEU A 164 -13.32 -17.40 -14.60
N GLY A 165 -12.04 -17.72 -14.37
CA GLY A 165 -10.90 -17.05 -15.00
C GLY A 165 -10.54 -15.72 -14.34
N TRP A 166 -9.25 -15.37 -14.36
CA TRP A 166 -8.72 -14.17 -13.71
C TRP A 166 -9.42 -12.85 -14.08
N ARG A 167 -9.99 -12.74 -15.30
CA ARG A 167 -10.73 -11.56 -15.74
C ARG A 167 -12.02 -11.32 -14.96
N ALA A 168 -12.67 -12.38 -14.47
CA ALA A 168 -13.88 -12.28 -13.65
C ALA A 168 -13.61 -11.50 -12.34
N SER A 169 -12.41 -11.64 -11.77
CA SER A 169 -11.99 -10.90 -10.57
C SER A 169 -11.88 -9.40 -10.82
N PHE A 170 -11.38 -9.00 -12.00
CA PHE A 170 -11.34 -7.58 -12.41
C PHE A 170 -12.74 -7.02 -12.60
N PHE A 171 -13.65 -7.79 -13.21
CA PHE A 171 -15.03 -7.38 -13.36
C PHE A 171 -15.75 -7.26 -12.00
N ALA A 172 -15.51 -8.19 -11.06
CA ALA A 172 -16.07 -8.12 -9.71
C ALA A 172 -15.63 -6.83 -8.99
N VAL A 173 -14.35 -6.47 -9.10
CA VAL A 173 -13.83 -5.20 -8.57
C VAL A 173 -14.47 -3.99 -9.27
N ALA A 174 -14.66 -4.03 -10.60
CA ALA A 174 -15.33 -2.98 -11.33
C ALA A 174 -16.78 -2.78 -10.84
N ALA A 175 -17.54 -3.87 -10.71
CA ALA A 175 -18.92 -3.85 -10.21
C ALA A 175 -18.99 -3.31 -8.77
N CYS A 176 -18.11 -3.78 -7.88
CA CYS A 176 -18.03 -3.29 -6.51
C CYS A 176 -17.69 -1.79 -6.46
N THR A 177 -16.79 -1.33 -7.34
CA THR A 177 -16.45 0.10 -7.48
C THR A 177 -17.64 0.92 -7.95
N VAL A 178 -18.44 0.42 -8.89
CA VAL A 178 -19.67 1.11 -9.33
C VAL A 178 -20.67 1.24 -8.18
N VAL A 179 -20.91 0.17 -7.43
CA VAL A 179 -21.78 0.20 -6.25
C VAL A 179 -21.25 1.21 -5.23
N CYS A 180 -19.94 1.20 -4.97
CA CYS A 180 -19.30 2.19 -4.10
C CYS A 180 -19.49 3.62 -4.62
N ALA A 181 -19.33 3.87 -5.93
CA ALA A 181 -19.49 5.20 -6.53
C ALA A 181 -20.93 5.71 -6.38
N LEU A 182 -21.93 4.83 -6.55
CA LEU A 182 -23.33 5.16 -6.31
C LEU A 182 -23.59 5.51 -4.84
N ALA A 183 -23.02 4.73 -3.91
CA ALA A 183 -23.11 5.03 -2.49
C ALA A 183 -22.43 6.37 -2.15
N ILE A 184 -21.25 6.67 -2.71
CA ILE A 184 -20.55 7.97 -2.55
C ILE A 184 -21.43 9.11 -3.06
N LYS A 185 -22.06 8.93 -4.22
CA LYS A 185 -22.93 9.94 -4.83
C LYS A 185 -24.08 10.33 -3.91
N VAL A 186 -24.65 9.36 -3.16
CA VAL A 186 -25.78 9.58 -2.27
C VAL A 186 -25.35 10.03 -0.87
N LEU A 187 -24.34 9.39 -0.28
CA LEU A 187 -24.05 9.48 1.16
C LEU A 187 -22.95 10.47 1.51
N VAL A 188 -22.01 10.77 0.61
CA VAL A 188 -20.90 11.68 0.89
C VAL A 188 -21.32 13.11 0.58
N VAL A 189 -21.17 14.01 1.55
CA VAL A 189 -21.46 15.42 1.38
C VAL A 189 -20.16 16.17 1.06
N ASP A 190 -20.23 17.11 0.12
CA ASP A 190 -19.13 18.00 -0.28
C ASP A 190 -19.56 19.44 -0.04
N GLU A 191 -19.41 19.89 1.20
CA GLU A 191 -19.80 21.23 1.67
C GLU A 191 -18.62 22.22 1.66
N ALA A 192 -17.42 21.77 1.29
CA ALA A 192 -16.20 22.55 1.47
C ALA A 192 -16.09 23.69 0.44
N PRO A 193 -15.72 24.92 0.88
CA PRO A 193 -15.26 25.94 -0.03
C PRO A 193 -14.02 25.42 -0.78
N LYS A 194 -13.85 25.86 -2.04
CA LYS A 194 -12.63 25.59 -2.81
C LYS A 194 -11.42 26.00 -1.96
N ASN A 195 -10.48 25.08 -1.74
CA ASN A 195 -9.24 25.44 -1.05
C ASN A 195 -8.45 26.42 -1.93
N ASP A 196 -8.39 27.68 -1.52
CA ASP A 196 -7.68 28.76 -2.20
C ASP A 196 -6.23 28.93 -1.70
N VAL A 197 -5.62 27.91 -1.08
CA VAL A 197 -4.20 28.00 -0.69
C VAL A 197 -3.35 27.89 -1.96
N PRO A 198 -2.54 28.92 -2.31
CA PRO A 198 -1.73 28.87 -3.52
C PRO A 198 -0.66 27.78 -3.39
N LEU A 199 -0.69 26.78 -4.28
CA LEU A 199 0.25 25.66 -4.31
C LEU A 199 1.72 26.12 -4.23
N LYS A 200 2.07 27.25 -4.87
CA LYS A 200 3.40 27.84 -4.84
C LYS A 200 3.83 28.31 -3.43
N SER A 201 2.90 28.86 -2.65
CA SER A 201 3.17 29.31 -1.28
C SER A 201 3.38 28.11 -0.35
N LEU A 202 2.58 27.05 -0.52
CA LEU A 202 2.71 25.81 0.25
C LEU A 202 4.04 25.10 -0.03
N VAL A 203 4.37 24.89 -1.31
CA VAL A 203 5.61 24.22 -1.72
C VAL A 203 6.85 25.00 -1.27
N LYS A 204 6.84 26.34 -1.38
CA LYS A 204 7.98 27.16 -0.95
C LYS A 204 8.24 27.03 0.55
N THR A 205 7.20 27.05 1.37
CA THR A 205 7.32 26.95 2.84
C THR A 205 7.68 25.52 3.27
N GLU A 206 7.07 24.51 2.65
CA GLU A 206 7.22 23.11 3.07
C GLU A 206 8.51 22.45 2.50
N SER A 207 9.06 22.93 1.39
CA SER A 207 10.30 22.39 0.80
C SER A 207 11.53 22.50 1.72
N ALA A 208 11.52 23.43 2.68
CA ALA A 208 12.61 23.60 3.63
C ALA A 208 12.81 22.36 4.54
N ALA A 209 11.74 21.61 4.85
CA ALA A 209 11.84 20.39 5.64
C ALA A 209 12.68 19.29 4.96
N PHE A 210 12.72 19.28 3.63
CA PHE A 210 13.46 18.29 2.83
C PHE A 210 14.96 18.62 2.70
N LYS A 211 15.42 19.74 3.26
CA LYS A 211 16.85 19.99 3.46
C LYS A 211 17.44 19.11 4.57
N ASN A 212 16.60 18.54 5.44
CA ASN A 212 17.04 17.65 6.51
C ASN A 212 17.37 16.25 5.96
N PRO A 213 18.64 15.79 6.01
CA PRO A 213 19.02 14.47 5.51
C PRO A 213 18.32 13.32 6.24
N ALA A 214 17.88 13.53 7.49
CA ALA A 214 17.16 12.51 8.25
C ALA A 214 15.80 12.17 7.63
N VAL A 215 15.15 13.13 6.95
CA VAL A 215 13.90 12.89 6.22
C VAL A 215 14.14 11.91 5.08
N TRP A 216 15.20 12.10 4.30
CA TRP A 216 15.57 11.21 3.20
C TRP A 216 15.93 9.81 3.67
N LEU A 217 16.61 9.68 4.82
CA LEU A 217 16.89 8.38 5.41
C LEU A 217 15.62 7.66 5.89
N ALA A 218 14.67 8.39 6.47
CA ALA A 218 13.38 7.83 6.84
C ALA A 218 12.58 7.36 5.59
N LEU A 219 12.54 8.17 4.54
CA LEU A 219 11.91 7.81 3.26
C LEU A 219 12.60 6.62 2.59
N ALA A 220 13.93 6.55 2.62
CA ALA A 220 14.69 5.42 2.10
C ALA A 220 14.40 4.14 2.90
N THR A 221 14.27 4.25 4.23
CA THR A 221 13.86 3.13 5.09
C THR A 221 12.46 2.63 4.69
N THR A 222 11.51 3.53 4.47
CA THR A 222 10.17 3.18 3.96
C THR A 222 10.24 2.47 2.61
N ALA A 223 10.96 3.05 1.64
CA ALA A 223 11.06 2.48 0.30
C ALA A 223 11.73 1.11 0.28
N LEU A 224 12.83 0.92 1.01
CA LEU A 224 13.54 -0.37 1.08
C LEU A 224 12.71 -1.43 1.81
N SER A 225 12.02 -1.05 2.90
CA SER A 225 11.11 -1.94 3.62
C SER A 225 10.02 -2.46 2.69
N GLN A 226 9.37 -1.55 1.96
CA GLN A 226 8.33 -1.91 1.00
C GLN A 226 8.87 -2.73 -0.18
N ALA A 227 10.08 -2.41 -0.66
CA ALA A 227 10.73 -3.22 -1.67
C ALA A 227 10.94 -4.66 -1.20
N GLY A 228 11.40 -4.86 0.04
CA GLY A 228 11.55 -6.19 0.62
C GLY A 228 10.22 -6.95 0.70
N ILE A 229 9.19 -6.33 1.27
CA ILE A 229 7.86 -6.93 1.40
C ILE A 229 7.29 -7.30 0.03
N PHE A 230 7.27 -6.38 -0.92
CA PHE A 230 6.64 -6.61 -2.23
C PHE A 230 7.49 -7.45 -3.18
N CYS A 231 8.79 -7.56 -2.97
CA CYS A 231 9.63 -8.53 -3.68
C CYS A 231 9.21 -9.96 -3.34
N ALA A 232 9.01 -10.26 -2.05
CA ALA A 232 8.51 -11.57 -1.61
C ALA A 232 7.03 -11.76 -1.96
N PHE A 233 6.18 -10.81 -1.59
CA PHE A 233 4.74 -10.95 -1.70
C PHE A 233 4.26 -11.11 -3.15
N THR A 234 4.84 -10.36 -4.11
CA THR A 234 4.38 -10.42 -5.51
C THR A 234 4.53 -11.80 -6.12
N TYR A 235 5.60 -12.51 -5.79
CA TYR A 235 5.92 -13.83 -6.34
C TYR A 235 5.63 -14.96 -5.35
N LEU A 236 4.84 -14.69 -4.31
CA LEU A 236 4.53 -15.66 -3.28
C LEU A 236 3.81 -16.88 -3.86
N VAL A 237 2.76 -16.68 -4.66
CA VAL A 237 1.96 -17.79 -5.21
C VAL A 237 2.77 -18.73 -6.11
N PRO A 238 3.64 -18.25 -7.03
CA PRO A 238 4.58 -19.11 -7.72
C PRO A 238 5.42 -20.00 -6.76
N VAL A 239 5.89 -19.48 -5.63
CA VAL A 239 6.60 -20.30 -4.64
C VAL A 239 5.68 -21.36 -4.02
N LEU A 240 4.48 -20.97 -3.60
CA LEU A 240 3.50 -21.87 -2.98
C LEU A 240 3.13 -23.04 -3.90
N LEU A 241 2.95 -22.77 -5.20
CA LEU A 241 2.61 -23.78 -6.19
C LEU A 241 3.82 -24.65 -6.55
N GLU A 242 4.93 -24.03 -6.95
CA GLU A 242 6.05 -24.71 -7.63
C GLU A 242 7.10 -25.26 -6.67
N VAL A 243 7.24 -24.68 -5.47
CA VAL A 243 8.24 -25.11 -4.48
C VAL A 243 7.57 -25.85 -3.32
N SER A 244 6.47 -25.31 -2.82
CA SER A 244 5.75 -25.90 -1.68
C SER A 244 4.80 -27.01 -2.09
N GLY A 245 4.38 -27.05 -3.36
CA GLY A 245 3.41 -28.04 -3.84
C GLY A 245 2.02 -27.88 -3.21
N ILE A 246 1.68 -26.67 -2.74
CA ILE A 246 0.33 -26.37 -2.24
C ILE A 246 -0.61 -26.38 -3.46
N PRO A 247 -1.71 -27.15 -3.43
CA PRO A 247 -2.64 -27.18 -4.54
C PRO A 247 -3.30 -25.82 -4.76
N GLU A 248 -3.59 -25.48 -6.02
CA GLU A 248 -4.19 -24.19 -6.41
C GLU A 248 -5.49 -23.88 -5.65
N SER A 249 -6.29 -24.91 -5.34
CA SER A 249 -7.54 -24.79 -4.58
C SER A 249 -7.36 -24.26 -3.15
N LEU A 250 -6.17 -24.39 -2.56
CA LEU A 250 -5.85 -23.90 -1.22
C LEU A 250 -5.19 -22.51 -1.21
N ILE A 251 -4.78 -21.98 -2.37
CA ILE A 251 -4.14 -20.66 -2.45
C ILE A 251 -5.01 -19.54 -1.86
N PRO A 252 -6.34 -19.47 -2.12
CA PRO A 252 -7.19 -18.48 -1.46
C PRO A 252 -7.16 -18.58 0.08
N ALA A 253 -7.09 -19.78 0.64
CA ALA A 253 -7.02 -19.99 2.09
C ALA A 253 -5.66 -19.55 2.67
N VAL A 254 -4.56 -19.79 1.95
CA VAL A 254 -3.22 -19.32 2.36
C VAL A 254 -3.13 -17.79 2.26
N LEU A 255 -3.71 -17.17 1.24
CA LEU A 255 -3.80 -15.70 1.14
C LEU A 255 -4.73 -15.09 2.20
N LEU A 256 -5.78 -15.81 2.61
CA LEU A 256 -6.60 -15.42 3.76
C LEU A 256 -5.75 -15.44 5.04
N ALA A 257 -4.90 -16.45 5.22
CA ALA A 257 -3.97 -16.50 6.35
C ALA A 257 -2.97 -15.32 6.32
N PHE A 258 -2.40 -14.97 5.16
CA PHE A 258 -1.61 -13.75 4.99
C PHE A 258 -2.39 -12.51 5.43
N GLY A 259 -3.63 -12.38 4.96
CA GLY A 259 -4.51 -11.27 5.29
C GLY A 259 -4.80 -11.16 6.79
N LEU A 260 -5.17 -12.26 7.45
CA LEU A 260 -5.38 -12.32 8.90
C LEU A 260 -4.10 -11.97 9.67
N GLY A 261 -2.95 -12.46 9.20
CA GLY A 261 -1.64 -12.07 9.70
C GLY A 261 -1.44 -10.55 9.60
N SER A 262 -1.70 -9.97 8.42
CA SER A 262 -1.56 -8.53 8.19
C SER A 262 -2.43 -7.69 9.13
N LEU A 263 -3.66 -8.12 9.38
CA LEU A 263 -4.57 -7.47 10.33
C LEU A 263 -4.00 -7.50 11.76
N LEU A 264 -3.53 -8.67 12.21
CA LEU A 264 -2.86 -8.80 13.51
C LEU A 264 -1.61 -7.89 13.58
N GLY A 265 -0.82 -7.86 12.51
CA GLY A 265 0.35 -7.02 12.36
C GLY A 265 0.04 -5.54 12.56
N VAL A 266 -0.94 -5.00 11.84
CA VAL A 266 -1.36 -3.58 11.97
C VAL A 266 -1.81 -3.28 13.40
N MET A 267 -2.61 -4.17 14.00
CA MET A 267 -3.14 -3.96 15.36
C MET A 267 -2.05 -3.95 16.43
N VAL A 268 -1.15 -4.94 16.38
CA VAL A 268 -0.04 -5.07 17.34
C VAL A 268 0.99 -3.99 17.10
N GLY A 269 1.38 -3.78 15.84
CA GLY A 269 2.37 -2.78 15.42
C GLY A 269 1.97 -1.36 15.78
N GLY A 270 0.69 -0.99 15.60
CA GLY A 270 0.18 0.32 16.01
C GLY A 270 0.35 0.57 17.51
N ARG A 271 -0.08 -0.39 18.34
CA ARG A 271 0.05 -0.30 19.81
C ARG A 271 1.51 -0.25 20.27
N LEU A 272 2.39 -1.03 19.66
CA LEU A 272 3.81 -1.01 19.99
C LEU A 272 4.46 0.32 19.57
N ALA A 273 4.09 0.84 18.40
CA ALA A 273 4.62 2.11 17.89
C ALA A 273 4.20 3.30 18.75
N ASP A 274 3.02 3.28 19.37
CA ASP A 274 2.59 4.34 20.30
C ASP A 274 3.49 4.42 21.55
N ASN A 275 4.08 3.28 21.97
CA ASN A 275 4.97 3.21 23.13
C ASN A 275 6.42 3.53 22.77
N ASP A 276 6.97 2.80 21.79
CA ASP A 276 8.35 3.00 21.31
C ASP A 276 8.42 2.78 19.79
N PRO A 277 8.33 3.86 19.00
CA PRO A 277 8.43 3.79 17.54
C PRO A 277 9.76 3.20 17.05
N LYS A 278 10.86 3.44 17.77
CA LYS A 278 12.20 2.98 17.37
C LYS A 278 12.34 1.48 17.59
N ALA A 279 11.97 1.00 18.78
CA ALA A 279 11.99 -0.42 19.09
C ALA A 279 11.01 -1.20 18.18
N THR A 280 9.83 -0.64 17.91
CA THR A 280 8.85 -1.24 17.02
C THR A 280 9.37 -1.36 15.59
N LEU A 281 10.01 -0.32 15.06
CA LEU A 281 10.60 -0.36 13.73
C LEU A 281 11.72 -1.41 13.62
N LEU A 282 12.71 -1.37 14.52
CA LEU A 282 13.84 -2.29 14.46
C LEU A 282 13.43 -3.73 14.77
N GLY A 283 12.65 -3.94 15.82
CA GLY A 283 12.13 -5.26 16.18
C GLY A 283 11.23 -5.85 15.10
N GLY A 284 10.36 -5.04 14.50
CA GLY A 284 9.49 -5.46 13.40
C GLY A 284 10.28 -5.80 12.13
N LEU A 285 11.30 -5.01 11.76
CA LEU A 285 12.19 -5.33 10.63
C LEU A 285 13.01 -6.62 10.88
N THR A 286 13.51 -6.82 12.11
CA THR A 286 14.20 -8.06 12.47
C THR A 286 13.24 -9.26 12.42
N CYS A 287 12.03 -9.12 12.96
CA CYS A 287 10.99 -10.14 12.86
C CYS A 287 10.68 -10.48 11.39
N LEU A 288 10.52 -9.46 10.54
CA LEU A 288 10.30 -9.62 9.10
C LEU A 288 11.46 -10.38 8.44
N ALA A 289 12.71 -10.05 8.75
CA ALA A 289 13.87 -10.76 8.21
C ALA A 289 13.87 -12.25 8.62
N VAL A 290 13.58 -12.53 9.89
CA VAL A 290 13.48 -13.90 10.41
C VAL A 290 12.36 -14.67 9.72
N VAL A 291 11.20 -14.03 9.51
CA VAL A 291 10.06 -14.68 8.87
C VAL A 291 10.27 -14.88 7.37
N VAL A 292 10.93 -13.95 6.67
CA VAL A 292 11.31 -14.17 5.26
C VAL A 292 12.33 -15.30 5.15
N LEU A 293 13.30 -15.38 6.07
CA LEU A 293 14.19 -16.53 6.16
C LEU A 293 13.41 -17.82 6.44
N LEU A 294 12.41 -17.78 7.32
CA LEU A 294 11.56 -18.93 7.61
C LEU A 294 10.83 -19.42 6.36
N LEU A 295 10.20 -18.53 5.57
CA LEU A 295 9.59 -18.87 4.27
C LEU A 295 10.57 -19.62 3.36
N ILE A 296 11.83 -19.20 3.31
CA ILE A 296 12.84 -19.89 2.51
C ILE A 296 13.14 -21.30 3.06
N LEU A 297 13.28 -21.43 4.38
CA LEU A 297 13.66 -22.69 5.05
C LEU A 297 12.55 -23.74 5.02
N VAL A 298 11.29 -23.31 5.12
CA VAL A 298 10.12 -24.20 5.13
C VAL A 298 9.41 -24.27 3.78
N ALA A 299 9.97 -23.68 2.73
CA ALA A 299 9.39 -23.60 1.39
C ALA A 299 8.94 -24.96 0.81
N ARG A 300 9.53 -26.08 1.25
CA ARG A 300 9.17 -27.45 0.80
C ARG A 300 8.20 -28.18 1.73
N GLN A 301 7.68 -27.51 2.75
CA GLN A 301 6.75 -28.06 3.73
C GLN A 301 5.40 -27.32 3.59
N PRO A 302 4.39 -27.86 2.90
CA PRO A 302 3.15 -27.15 2.60
C PRO A 302 2.49 -26.48 3.82
N VAL A 303 2.41 -27.20 4.93
CA VAL A 303 1.81 -26.68 6.18
C VAL A 303 2.72 -25.65 6.84
N GLY A 304 4.03 -25.90 6.86
CA GLY A 304 5.02 -24.96 7.39
C GLY A 304 5.00 -23.63 6.64
N GLU A 305 4.92 -23.69 5.31
CA GLU A 305 4.86 -22.52 4.46
C GLU A 305 3.56 -21.73 4.66
N ALA A 306 2.41 -22.40 4.74
CA ALA A 306 1.15 -21.73 5.03
C ALA A 306 1.16 -20.97 6.37
N VAL A 307 1.79 -21.54 7.40
CA VAL A 307 1.99 -20.87 8.70
C VAL A 307 2.99 -19.72 8.60
N ALA A 308 4.08 -19.89 7.85
CA ALA A 308 5.06 -18.84 7.61
C ALA A 308 4.47 -17.67 6.82
N VAL A 309 3.50 -17.91 5.92
CA VAL A 309 2.77 -16.86 5.19
C VAL A 309 1.89 -16.02 6.13
N PHE A 310 1.22 -16.64 7.10
CA PHE A 310 0.51 -15.90 8.16
C PHE A 310 1.49 -15.03 8.95
N ALA A 311 2.61 -15.59 9.38
CA ALA A 311 3.64 -14.85 10.11
C ALA A 311 4.21 -13.71 9.26
N PHE A 312 4.34 -13.92 7.95
CA PHE A 312 4.86 -12.93 7.01
C PHE A 312 3.91 -11.73 6.90
N GLY A 313 2.61 -11.99 6.78
CA GLY A 313 1.60 -10.94 6.84
C GLY A 313 1.70 -10.12 8.14
N ALA A 314 1.81 -10.80 9.29
CA ALA A 314 1.92 -10.13 10.58
C ALA A 314 3.19 -9.27 10.70
N ALA A 315 4.35 -9.82 10.35
CA ALA A 315 5.61 -9.09 10.43
C ALA A 315 5.64 -7.91 9.45
N ALA A 316 5.24 -8.12 8.18
CA ALA A 316 5.28 -7.11 7.13
C ALA A 316 4.42 -5.88 7.44
N PHE A 317 3.25 -6.08 8.07
CA PHE A 317 2.33 -4.99 8.37
C PHE A 317 2.48 -4.41 9.79
N SER A 318 3.36 -4.97 10.63
CA SER A 318 3.64 -4.44 11.98
C SER A 318 4.43 -3.12 11.99
N ILE A 319 5.20 -2.85 10.94
CA ILE A 319 6.13 -1.71 10.88
C ILE A 319 5.52 -0.44 10.27
N GLY A 320 4.36 -0.55 9.62
CA GLY A 320 3.75 0.55 8.86
C GLY A 320 3.50 1.80 9.69
N GLY A 321 3.00 1.65 10.92
CA GLY A 321 2.75 2.76 11.83
C GLY A 321 4.04 3.51 12.21
N ALA A 322 5.09 2.78 12.57
CA ALA A 322 6.38 3.34 12.95
C ALA A 322 7.08 4.07 11.79
N LEU A 323 7.00 3.53 10.56
CA LEU A 323 7.51 4.18 9.35
C LEU A 323 6.82 5.52 9.09
N ASN A 324 5.48 5.54 9.15
CA ASN A 324 4.70 6.76 8.97
C ASN A 324 5.04 7.80 10.05
N ALA A 325 4.98 7.41 11.33
CA ALA A 325 5.24 8.31 12.46
C ALA A 325 6.63 8.97 12.37
N ARG A 326 7.65 8.21 11.96
CA ARG A 326 9.01 8.73 11.81
C ARG A 326 9.11 9.84 10.76
N VAL A 327 8.50 9.65 9.59
CA VAL A 327 8.53 10.67 8.51
C VAL A 327 7.79 11.92 8.95
N PHE A 328 6.59 11.77 9.53
CA PHE A 328 5.79 12.91 9.99
C PHE A 328 6.46 13.69 11.14
N HIS A 329 7.15 13.01 12.06
CA HIS A 329 7.93 13.68 13.10
C HIS A 329 9.07 14.51 12.48
N LEU A 330 9.89 13.91 11.60
CA LEU A 330 11.05 14.58 11.02
C LEU A 330 10.69 15.72 10.06
N ALA A 331 9.48 15.68 9.49
CA ALA A 331 8.96 16.69 8.58
C ALA A 331 7.77 17.47 9.18
N SER A 332 7.74 17.67 10.50
CA SER A 332 6.66 18.37 11.21
C SER A 332 6.38 19.79 10.71
N GLY A 333 7.39 20.47 10.14
CA GLY A 333 7.25 21.78 9.49
C GLY A 333 6.66 21.73 8.06
N ALA A 334 6.33 20.55 7.54
CA ALA A 334 5.86 20.33 6.16
C ALA A 334 4.89 19.14 6.06
N PRO A 335 3.77 19.14 6.81
CA PRO A 335 2.91 17.96 6.94
C PRO A 335 2.26 17.53 5.63
N THR A 336 1.94 18.46 4.73
CA THR A 336 1.28 18.16 3.46
C THR A 336 2.22 17.44 2.50
N LEU A 337 3.42 17.99 2.32
CA LEU A 337 4.46 17.44 1.47
C LEU A 337 5.03 16.15 2.07
N ALA A 338 5.14 16.06 3.41
CA ALA A 338 5.52 14.84 4.10
C ALA A 338 4.57 13.67 3.78
N ALA A 339 3.25 13.90 3.85
CA ALA A 339 2.26 12.87 3.51
C ALA A 339 2.41 12.40 2.04
N ALA A 340 2.48 13.34 1.10
CA ALA A 340 2.60 13.03 -0.32
C ALA A 340 3.90 12.29 -0.66
N VAL A 341 5.04 12.77 -0.16
CA VAL A 341 6.35 12.16 -0.42
C VAL A 341 6.48 10.80 0.28
N ASN A 342 5.87 10.62 1.46
CA ASN A 342 5.84 9.33 2.12
C ASN A 342 5.07 8.30 1.28
N VAL A 343 3.88 8.65 0.75
CA VAL A 343 3.14 7.78 -0.19
C VAL A 343 3.98 7.44 -1.42
N SER A 344 4.71 8.41 -1.98
CA SER A 344 5.64 8.14 -3.07
C SER A 344 6.76 7.18 -2.66
N ALA A 345 7.33 7.32 -1.46
CA ALA A 345 8.36 6.40 -0.95
C ALA A 345 7.83 4.96 -0.80
N PHE A 346 6.61 4.80 -0.27
CA PHE A 346 5.93 3.49 -0.22
C PHE A 346 5.84 2.87 -1.62
N ASN A 347 5.36 3.65 -2.59
CA ASN A 347 5.16 3.15 -3.95
C ASN A 347 6.47 2.94 -4.72
N ILE A 348 7.53 3.70 -4.44
CA ILE A 348 8.88 3.41 -4.97
C ILE A 348 9.32 2.01 -4.52
N GLY A 349 9.08 1.64 -3.27
CA GLY A 349 9.33 0.28 -2.81
C GLY A 349 8.47 -0.76 -3.53
N ASN A 350 7.16 -0.50 -3.66
CA ASN A 350 6.23 -1.36 -4.42
C ASN A 350 6.58 -1.44 -5.92
N THR A 351 7.37 -0.50 -6.45
CA THR A 351 7.95 -0.59 -7.79
C THR A 351 9.22 -1.46 -7.81
N LEU A 352 10.18 -1.14 -6.94
CA LEU A 352 11.52 -1.74 -6.97
C LEU A 352 11.52 -3.21 -6.54
N GLY A 353 10.71 -3.58 -5.54
CA GLY A 353 10.63 -4.94 -5.03
C GLY A 353 10.21 -5.96 -6.10
N PRO A 354 9.02 -5.81 -6.71
CA PRO A 354 8.57 -6.70 -7.77
C PRO A 354 9.48 -6.63 -9.00
N ALA A 355 10.00 -5.45 -9.36
CA ALA A 355 10.92 -5.32 -10.48
C ALA A 355 12.22 -6.13 -10.26
N LEU A 356 12.78 -6.10 -9.05
CA LEU A 356 13.94 -6.92 -8.68
C LEU A 356 13.60 -8.41 -8.73
N GLY A 357 12.49 -8.82 -8.11
CA GLY A 357 12.05 -10.22 -8.09
C GLY A 357 11.87 -10.78 -9.51
N GLY A 358 11.17 -10.03 -10.38
CA GLY A 358 10.98 -10.38 -11.79
C GLY A 358 12.28 -10.42 -12.58
N ALA A 359 13.22 -9.50 -12.33
CA ALA A 359 14.53 -9.54 -12.97
C ALA A 359 15.34 -10.79 -12.58
N LEU A 360 15.26 -11.24 -11.33
CA LEU A 360 15.91 -12.48 -10.88
C LEU A 360 15.27 -13.73 -11.49
N LEU A 361 13.93 -13.78 -11.53
CA LEU A 361 13.21 -14.87 -12.19
C LEU A 361 13.53 -14.93 -13.69
N SER A 362 13.66 -13.78 -14.35
CA SER A 362 14.02 -13.70 -15.78
C SER A 362 15.43 -14.24 -16.09
N ARG A 363 16.33 -14.24 -15.09
CA ARG A 363 17.67 -14.84 -15.20
C ARG A 363 17.70 -16.34 -14.88
N GLY A 364 16.56 -16.95 -14.57
CA GLY A 364 16.46 -18.38 -14.26
C GLY A 364 16.98 -18.75 -12.88
N TRP A 365 17.04 -17.82 -11.91
CA TRP A 365 17.56 -18.07 -10.56
C TRP A 365 16.61 -18.90 -9.66
N GLY A 366 15.49 -19.38 -10.21
CA GLY A 366 14.52 -20.21 -9.52
C GLY A 366 13.44 -19.43 -8.75
N TRP A 367 12.35 -20.12 -8.41
CA TRP A 367 11.16 -19.52 -7.80
C TRP A 367 11.40 -18.87 -6.44
N SER A 368 12.37 -19.36 -5.67
CA SER A 368 12.71 -18.78 -4.36
C SER A 368 13.64 -17.55 -4.43
N ALA A 369 14.15 -17.18 -5.62
CA ALA A 369 15.06 -16.03 -5.76
C ALA A 369 14.46 -14.69 -5.26
N PRO A 370 13.18 -14.36 -5.50
CA PRO A 370 12.55 -13.17 -4.92
C PRO A 370 12.53 -13.16 -3.39
N LEU A 371 12.40 -14.32 -2.73
CA LEU A 371 12.46 -14.40 -1.25
C LEU A 371 13.86 -14.07 -0.72
N TRP A 372 14.90 -14.57 -1.38
CA TRP A 372 16.29 -14.23 -1.03
C TRP A 372 16.59 -12.73 -1.24
N ALA A 373 16.07 -12.16 -2.33
CA ALA A 373 16.20 -10.73 -2.59
C ALA A 373 15.44 -9.89 -1.55
N ALA A 374 14.22 -10.31 -1.19
CA ALA A 374 13.45 -9.70 -0.11
C ALA A 374 14.23 -9.72 1.21
N LEU A 375 14.84 -10.85 1.57
CA LEU A 375 15.67 -10.96 2.77
C LEU A 375 16.83 -9.96 2.76
N GLY A 376 17.55 -9.88 1.63
CA GLY A 376 18.64 -8.91 1.45
C GLY A 376 18.17 -7.45 1.58
N LEU A 377 17.03 -7.11 0.98
CA LEU A 377 16.42 -5.78 1.08
C LEU A 377 16.00 -5.44 2.51
N VAL A 378 15.41 -6.39 3.24
CA VAL A 378 15.03 -6.18 4.65
C VAL A 378 16.27 -6.00 5.53
N ILE A 379 17.32 -6.81 5.35
CA ILE A 379 18.60 -6.64 6.06
C ILE A 379 19.23 -5.28 5.76
N ALA A 380 19.24 -4.86 4.49
CA ALA A 380 19.71 -3.53 4.10
C ALA A 380 18.88 -2.42 4.77
N THR A 381 17.56 -2.60 4.87
CA THR A 381 16.65 -1.68 5.56
C THR A 381 17.02 -1.52 7.04
N ILE A 382 17.33 -2.63 7.73
CA ILE A 382 17.80 -2.60 9.12
C ILE A 382 19.09 -1.76 9.22
N GLY A 383 20.05 -1.97 8.32
CA GLY A 383 21.29 -1.19 8.27
C GLY A 383 21.05 0.30 8.09
N VAL A 384 20.17 0.68 7.16
CA VAL A 384 19.78 2.09 6.92
C VAL A 384 19.07 2.67 8.15
N ALA A 385 18.16 1.93 8.77
CA ALA A 385 17.43 2.37 9.96
C ALA A 385 18.38 2.64 11.14
N LEU A 386 19.32 1.72 11.40
CA LEU A 386 20.35 1.86 12.42
C LEU A 386 21.27 3.07 12.15
N TRP A 387 21.72 3.23 10.91
CA TRP A 387 22.52 4.39 10.51
C TRP A 387 21.77 5.70 10.74
N ALA A 388 20.49 5.75 10.35
CA ALA A 388 19.65 6.91 10.54
C ALA A 388 19.42 7.26 12.02
N HIS A 389 19.35 6.27 12.91
CA HIS A 389 19.29 6.51 14.35
C HIS A 389 20.63 7.04 14.90
N LYS A 390 21.75 6.42 14.53
CA LYS A 390 23.08 6.87 14.96
C LYS A 390 23.38 8.31 14.53
N ALA A 391 23.03 8.66 13.29
CA ALA A 391 23.20 10.01 12.75
C ALA A 391 22.36 11.06 13.49
N ALA A 392 21.17 10.69 13.97
CA ALA A 392 20.34 11.57 14.79
C ALA A 392 20.95 11.79 16.18
N ASP A 393 21.38 10.70 16.85
CA ASP A 393 21.98 10.75 18.18
C ASP A 393 23.26 11.60 18.21
N SER A 394 24.12 11.47 17.19
CA SER A 394 25.34 12.28 17.03
C SER A 394 25.06 13.78 16.90
N ARG A 395 23.99 14.18 16.20
CA ARG A 395 23.59 15.59 16.06
C ARG A 395 23.05 16.16 17.37
N THR A 396 22.30 15.38 18.13
CA THR A 396 21.78 15.79 19.44
C THR A 396 22.92 16.00 20.44
N LEU A 397 23.95 15.15 20.40
CA LEU A 397 25.15 15.31 21.23
C LEU A 397 25.95 16.56 20.84
N ALA A 398 26.19 16.81 19.54
CA ALA A 398 26.88 18.01 19.07
C ALA A 398 26.14 19.30 19.46
N ALA A 399 24.81 19.34 19.29
CA ALA A 399 23.99 20.50 19.66
C ALA A 399 23.92 20.75 21.18
N LYS A 400 24.14 19.72 22.01
CA LYS A 400 24.28 19.89 23.47
C LYS A 400 25.66 20.45 23.82
N ALA A 401 26.73 19.99 23.16
CA ALA A 401 28.09 20.49 23.38
C ALA A 401 28.21 21.99 23.06
N ASP A 402 27.62 22.46 21.96
CA ASP A 402 27.58 23.88 21.56
C ASP A 402 26.77 24.78 22.51
N ARG A 403 25.92 24.23 23.38
CA ARG A 403 25.15 25.00 24.38
C ARG A 403 25.85 25.08 25.74
N THR A 404 26.87 24.26 25.95
CA THR A 404 27.60 24.14 27.23
C THR A 404 29.01 24.72 27.18
N GLY A 405 29.51 25.08 26.00
CA GLY A 405 30.72 25.89 25.79
C GLY A 405 30.36 27.28 25.33
#